data_AF-A0A2U3Y399-F1
#
_entry.id   AF-A0A2U3Y399-F1
#
_cell.length_a   1.000
_cell.length_b   1.000
_cell.length_c   1.000
_cell.angle_alpha   90.00
_cell.angle_beta   90.00
_cell.angle_gamma   90.00
#
_symmetry.space_group_name_H-M   'P 1'
#
loop_
_entity.id
_entity.type
_entity.pdbx_description
1 polymer ?
#
loop_
_entity_poly.entity_id
_entity_poly.type
_entity_poly.pdbx_seq_one_letter_code
_entity_poly.pdbx_strand_id
1 'polypeptide(L)'
;MLWREAGLSWKEFLPEGQDVSAFVTEQKVEYTLGEESEAPGQRMLSSEELSRQLEKLLKEGSSNQRVFDWIEANLSEQQVASNTLVRALMTTVCYSAIVFETPLRVDVTVLKARAKLLQKYLCDERKELQALYALQALVVTLEQPANLLRMFFDTLYDEDVVKEDAFYSWESSKDPAEQQGKGVALKSVTAFFKWLREAEEEESDHN
;
A
#
# COMPACT_ATOMS: atom_id res chain seq x y z
N MET A 1 0.06 22.26 -7.03
CA MET A 1 0.34 22.89 -8.34
C MET A 1 -0.06 24.36 -8.22
N LEU A 2 0.88 25.28 -8.44
CA LEU A 2 0.80 26.69 -8.06
C LEU A 2 -0.45 27.44 -8.57
N TRP A 3 -0.93 27.11 -9.78
CA TRP A 3 -2.14 27.72 -10.37
C TRP A 3 -3.40 27.53 -9.49
N ARG A 4 -3.56 26.34 -8.92
CA ARG A 4 -4.70 25.99 -8.07
C ARG A 4 -4.53 26.48 -6.63
N GLU A 5 -3.31 26.46 -6.11
CA GLU A 5 -2.99 27.01 -4.78
C GLU A 5 -3.25 28.53 -4.71
N ALA A 6 -3.11 29.21 -5.85
CA ALA A 6 -3.45 30.61 -6.00
C ALA A 6 -4.94 30.88 -6.27
N GLY A 7 -5.79 29.83 -6.38
CA GLY A 7 -7.23 29.97 -6.59
C GLY A 7 -7.65 30.52 -7.95
N LEU A 8 -6.78 30.43 -8.96
CA LEU A 8 -6.96 31.08 -10.26
C LEU A 8 -7.93 30.30 -11.18
N SER A 9 -8.79 31.03 -11.88
CA SER A 9 -9.69 30.50 -12.91
C SER A 9 -9.46 31.16 -14.25
N TRP A 10 -9.48 30.40 -15.34
CA TRP A 10 -9.43 30.96 -16.70
C TRP A 10 -10.60 31.90 -17.01
N LYS A 11 -11.73 31.76 -16.31
CA LYS A 11 -12.86 32.69 -16.46
C LYS A 11 -12.52 34.13 -16.03
N GLU A 12 -11.51 34.32 -15.21
CA GLU A 12 -11.05 35.65 -14.78
C GLU A 12 -10.22 36.36 -15.87
N PHE A 13 -9.66 35.60 -16.81
CA PHE A 13 -8.71 36.09 -17.81
C PHE A 13 -9.24 36.00 -19.25
N LEU A 14 -10.31 35.23 -19.48
CA LEU A 14 -10.92 35.08 -20.79
C LEU A 14 -12.10 36.04 -20.97
N PRO A 15 -12.27 36.62 -22.19
CA PRO A 15 -13.47 37.33 -22.60
C PRO A 15 -14.78 36.62 -22.23
N GLU A 16 -15.81 37.38 -21.87
CA GLU A 16 -17.14 36.86 -21.59
C GLU A 16 -17.68 36.05 -22.78
N GLY A 17 -18.09 34.80 -22.50
CA GLY A 17 -18.63 33.87 -23.51
C GLY A 17 -17.58 33.01 -24.23
N GLN A 18 -16.29 33.19 -23.97
CA GLN A 18 -15.25 32.32 -24.51
C GLN A 18 -15.25 30.95 -23.82
N ASP A 19 -15.17 29.88 -24.62
CA ASP A 19 -15.14 28.52 -24.12
C ASP A 19 -13.78 28.20 -23.50
N VAL A 20 -13.79 27.97 -22.18
CA VAL A 20 -12.59 27.68 -21.38
C VAL A 20 -11.94 26.36 -21.82
N SER A 21 -12.73 25.34 -22.16
CA SER A 21 -12.23 24.01 -22.54
C SER A 21 -11.52 24.05 -23.90
N ALA A 22 -12.11 24.76 -24.87
CA ALA A 22 -11.54 24.98 -26.18
C ALA A 22 -10.23 25.78 -26.08
N PHE A 23 -10.21 26.85 -25.29
CA PHE A 23 -9.01 27.66 -25.06
C PHE A 23 -7.88 26.83 -24.45
N VAL A 24 -8.18 26.06 -23.42
CA VAL A 24 -7.16 25.29 -22.69
C VAL A 24 -6.58 24.17 -23.56
N THR A 25 -7.40 23.56 -24.42
CA THR A 25 -6.97 22.54 -25.39
C THR A 25 -6.13 23.16 -26.52
N GLU A 26 -6.54 24.32 -27.04
CA GLU A 26 -5.80 25.04 -28.09
C GLU A 26 -4.42 25.48 -27.59
N GLN A 27 -4.35 25.98 -26.35
CA GLN A 27 -3.12 26.47 -25.73
C GLN A 27 -2.30 25.38 -25.04
N LYS A 28 -2.77 24.13 -25.02
CA LYS A 28 -2.10 22.97 -24.39
C LYS A 28 -1.78 23.19 -22.91
N VAL A 29 -2.74 23.77 -22.18
CA VAL A 29 -2.62 24.08 -20.74
C VAL A 29 -3.63 23.28 -19.90
N GLU A 30 -4.03 22.09 -20.36
CA GLU A 30 -5.06 21.21 -19.76
C GLU A 30 -4.78 20.89 -18.30
N TYR A 31 -3.50 20.86 -17.93
CA TYR A 31 -3.03 20.66 -16.57
C TYR A 31 -3.55 21.71 -15.57
N THR A 32 -4.05 22.87 -16.03
CA THR A 32 -4.62 23.94 -15.21
C THR A 32 -6.08 23.74 -14.81
N LEU A 33 -6.84 22.95 -15.57
CA LEU A 33 -8.28 22.73 -15.30
C LEU A 33 -8.52 21.73 -14.17
N GLY A 34 -7.52 20.89 -13.86
CA GLY A 34 -7.74 19.73 -13.00
C GLY A 34 -8.61 18.71 -13.72
N GLU A 35 -8.24 17.44 -13.64
CA GLU A 35 -9.03 16.36 -14.26
C GLU A 35 -10.51 16.49 -13.85
N GLU A 36 -11.35 16.78 -14.86
CA GLU A 36 -12.79 16.86 -14.70
C GLU A 36 -13.28 15.59 -14.01
N SER A 37 -14.24 15.78 -13.11
CA SER A 37 -14.84 14.74 -12.30
C SER A 37 -15.50 13.69 -13.21
N GLU A 38 -14.77 12.64 -13.57
CA GLU A 38 -15.38 11.40 -14.05
C GLU A 38 -16.28 10.85 -12.93
N ALA A 39 -17.34 10.14 -13.33
CA ALA A 39 -18.26 9.52 -12.38
C ALA A 39 -17.50 8.60 -11.41
N PRO A 40 -17.97 8.44 -10.15
CA PRO A 40 -17.37 7.51 -9.20
C PRO A 40 -17.18 6.12 -9.83
N GLY A 41 -15.95 5.62 -9.89
CA GLY A 41 -15.59 4.32 -10.44
C GLY A 41 -15.11 4.27 -11.91
N GLN A 42 -15.10 5.39 -12.66
CA GLN A 42 -14.54 5.43 -14.03
C GLN A 42 -13.08 5.88 -14.09
N ARG A 43 -12.64 6.73 -13.14
CA ARG A 43 -11.29 7.27 -13.12
C ARG A 43 -10.30 6.27 -12.53
N MET A 44 -9.40 5.76 -13.38
CA MET A 44 -8.25 5.01 -12.88
C MET A 44 -7.30 5.95 -12.16
N LEU A 45 -7.26 5.87 -10.83
CA LEU A 45 -6.30 6.62 -10.03
C LEU A 45 -4.86 6.20 -10.36
N SER A 46 -3.93 7.15 -10.41
CA SER A 46 -2.50 6.82 -10.50
C SER A 46 -2.03 6.11 -9.23
N SER A 47 -0.87 5.44 -9.30
CA SER A 47 -0.25 4.82 -8.12
C SER A 47 0.04 5.84 -7.00
N GLU A 48 0.51 7.04 -7.36
CA GLU A 48 0.77 8.10 -6.37
C GLU A 48 -0.52 8.64 -5.76
N GLU A 49 -1.57 8.81 -6.56
CA GLU A 49 -2.87 9.29 -6.08
C GLU A 49 -3.53 8.29 -5.15
N LEU A 50 -3.51 7.01 -5.52
CA LEU A 50 -4.02 5.92 -4.69
C LEU A 50 -3.32 5.90 -3.32
N SER A 51 -1.99 5.95 -3.34
CA SER A 51 -1.18 5.96 -2.11
C SER A 51 -1.50 7.16 -1.23
N ARG A 52 -1.62 8.36 -1.82
CA ARG A 52 -1.96 9.59 -1.10
C ARG A 52 -3.35 9.53 -0.45
N GLN A 53 -4.34 9.00 -1.16
CA GLN A 53 -5.71 8.88 -0.64
C GLN A 53 -5.80 7.85 0.49
N LEU A 54 -5.16 6.68 0.32
CA LEU A 54 -5.09 5.67 1.38
C LEU A 54 -4.38 6.20 2.63
N GLU A 55 -3.26 6.92 2.46
CA GLU A 55 -2.58 7.59 3.58
C GLU A 55 -3.50 8.55 4.33
N LYS A 56 -4.23 9.39 3.60
CA LYS A 56 -5.18 10.33 4.19
C LYS A 56 -6.26 9.60 4.99
N LEU A 57 -6.87 8.56 4.41
CA LEU A 57 -7.93 7.78 5.06
C LEU A 57 -7.43 7.12 6.35
N LEU A 58 -6.24 6.52 6.34
CA LEU A 58 -5.69 5.84 7.51
C LEU A 58 -5.22 6.83 8.59
N LYS A 59 -4.64 7.98 8.22
CA LYS A 59 -4.25 9.05 9.16
C LYS A 59 -5.45 9.70 9.86
N GLU A 60 -6.60 9.80 9.20
CA GLU A 60 -7.84 10.31 9.80
C GLU A 60 -8.48 9.35 10.82
N GLY A 61 -7.86 8.19 11.10
CA GLY A 61 -8.41 7.20 12.02
C GLY A 61 -9.66 6.51 11.46
N SER A 62 -9.84 6.48 10.14
CA SER A 62 -11.01 5.86 9.49
C SER A 62 -11.12 4.38 9.88
N SER A 63 -12.34 3.90 10.14
CA SER A 63 -12.59 2.48 10.36
C SER A 63 -12.30 1.64 9.10
N ASN A 64 -12.11 0.33 9.24
CA ASN A 64 -11.93 -0.55 8.08
C ASN A 64 -13.13 -0.49 7.13
N GLN A 65 -14.36 -0.35 7.67
CA GLN A 65 -15.55 -0.19 6.84
C GLN A 65 -15.48 1.05 5.96
N ARG A 66 -15.09 2.21 6.51
CA ARG A 66 -14.94 3.44 5.73
C ARG A 66 -13.88 3.30 4.63
N VAL A 67 -12.81 2.53 4.87
CA VAL A 67 -11.80 2.26 3.84
C VAL A 67 -12.36 1.33 2.76
N PHE A 68 -13.12 0.29 3.12
CA PHE A 68 -13.80 -0.57 2.15
C PHE A 68 -14.78 0.21 1.28
N ASP A 69 -15.66 1.00 1.89
CA ASP A 69 -16.65 1.81 1.19
C ASP A 69 -15.97 2.79 0.22
N TRP A 70 -14.85 3.38 0.65
CA TRP A 70 -14.07 4.27 -0.22
C TRP A 70 -13.46 3.52 -1.40
N ILE A 71 -12.84 2.36 -1.18
CA ILE A 71 -12.25 1.56 -2.25
C ILE A 71 -13.31 1.15 -3.27
N GLU A 72 -14.47 0.67 -2.80
CA GLU A 72 -15.58 0.24 -3.66
C GLU A 72 -16.20 1.41 -4.45
N ALA A 73 -16.25 2.62 -3.86
CA ALA A 73 -16.80 3.80 -4.53
C ALA A 73 -15.83 4.50 -5.49
N ASN A 74 -14.52 4.34 -5.30
CA ASN A 74 -13.50 5.14 -6.01
C ASN A 74 -12.62 4.33 -6.97
N LEU A 75 -12.53 3.00 -6.81
CA LEU A 75 -11.69 2.15 -7.66
C LEU A 75 -12.54 1.25 -8.56
N SER A 76 -12.10 1.06 -9.80
CA SER A 76 -12.69 0.06 -10.69
C SER A 76 -12.32 -1.36 -10.26
N GLU A 77 -13.08 -2.38 -10.72
CA GLU A 77 -12.77 -3.79 -10.45
C GLU A 77 -11.33 -4.16 -10.87
N GLN A 78 -10.84 -3.59 -11.97
CA GLN A 78 -9.46 -3.80 -12.42
C GLN A 78 -8.43 -3.22 -11.43
N GLN A 79 -8.68 -2.04 -10.87
CA GLN A 79 -7.80 -1.45 -9.86
C GLN A 79 -7.87 -2.21 -8.53
N VAL A 80 -9.04 -2.70 -8.15
CA VAL A 80 -9.22 -3.56 -6.97
C VAL A 80 -8.44 -4.87 -7.12
N ALA A 81 -8.47 -5.48 -8.30
CA ALA A 81 -7.72 -6.70 -8.60
C ALA A 81 -6.21 -6.46 -8.80
N SER A 82 -5.75 -5.21 -8.89
CA SER A 82 -4.35 -4.90 -9.20
C SER A 82 -3.37 -5.20 -8.05
N ASN A 83 -2.08 -5.37 -8.39
CA ASN A 83 -1.01 -5.39 -7.39
C ASN A 83 -0.72 -4.00 -6.83
N THR A 84 -1.04 -2.94 -7.58
CA THR A 84 -0.87 -1.55 -7.14
C THR A 84 -1.65 -1.26 -5.87
N LEU A 85 -2.92 -1.69 -5.80
CA LEU A 85 -3.72 -1.55 -4.58
C LEU A 85 -3.10 -2.31 -3.41
N VAL A 86 -2.71 -3.57 -3.63
CA VAL A 86 -2.13 -4.41 -2.58
C VAL A 86 -0.86 -3.79 -2.01
N ARG A 87 0.06 -3.35 -2.88
CA ARG A 87 1.32 -2.72 -2.45
C ARG A 87 1.08 -1.40 -1.73
N ALA A 88 0.18 -0.56 -2.25
CA ALA A 88 -0.16 0.72 -1.62
C ALA A 88 -0.79 0.49 -0.24
N LEU A 89 -1.81 -0.37 -0.15
CA LEU A 89 -2.51 -0.68 1.10
C LEU A 89 -1.56 -1.26 2.15
N MET A 90 -0.72 -2.22 1.76
CA MET A 90 0.28 -2.80 2.65
C MET A 90 1.26 -1.76 3.18
N THR A 91 1.81 -0.92 2.29
CA THR A 91 2.75 0.13 2.66
C THR A 91 2.10 1.12 3.64
N THR A 92 0.90 1.60 3.34
CA THR A 92 0.22 2.59 4.17
C THR A 92 -0.19 2.02 5.53
N VAL A 93 -0.74 0.80 5.57
CA VAL A 93 -1.12 0.15 6.83
C VAL A 93 0.12 -0.08 7.69
N CYS A 94 1.18 -0.67 7.13
CA CYS A 94 2.40 -0.93 7.89
C CYS A 94 3.04 0.37 8.38
N TYR A 95 3.14 1.40 7.54
CA TYR A 95 3.66 2.71 7.93
C TYR A 95 2.86 3.32 9.09
N SER A 96 1.52 3.21 9.05
CA SER A 96 0.65 3.72 10.14
C SER A 96 0.84 2.99 11.47
N ALA A 97 1.36 1.76 11.44
CA ALA A 97 1.68 0.96 12.61
C ALA A 97 3.11 1.19 13.13
N ILE A 98 3.91 2.05 12.51
CA ILE A 98 5.28 2.33 12.98
C ILE A 98 5.24 3.40 14.07
N VAL A 99 5.86 3.09 15.20
CA VAL A 99 6.13 4.09 16.24
C VAL A 99 7.54 4.62 16.08
N PHE A 100 7.63 5.93 15.83
CA PHE A 100 8.86 6.68 15.59
C PHE A 100 9.60 7.03 16.89
N GLU A 101 9.86 6.01 17.71
CA GLU A 101 10.76 6.06 18.86
C GLU A 101 12.15 5.50 18.49
N THR A 102 13.13 5.60 19.39
CA THR A 102 14.44 4.97 19.21
C THR A 102 14.61 3.83 20.22
N PRO A 103 14.63 2.55 19.79
CA PRO A 103 14.53 2.07 18.40
C PRO A 103 13.10 2.14 17.84
N LEU A 104 12.99 2.12 16.51
CA LEU A 104 11.70 1.99 15.81
C LEU A 104 11.01 0.68 16.21
N ARG A 105 9.70 0.72 16.41
CA ARG A 105 8.89 -0.45 16.78
C ARG A 105 7.56 -0.49 16.04
N VAL A 106 6.96 -1.67 16.01
CA VAL A 106 5.60 -1.85 15.47
C VAL A 106 4.59 -1.72 16.61
N ASP A 107 3.59 -0.87 16.44
CA ASP A 107 2.36 -0.91 17.21
C ASP A 107 1.49 -2.05 16.66
N VAL A 108 1.65 -3.21 17.28
CA VAL A 108 0.92 -4.44 16.95
C VAL A 108 -0.59 -4.20 17.03
N THR A 109 -1.07 -3.33 17.93
CA THR A 109 -2.52 -3.09 18.07
C THR A 109 -3.12 -2.41 16.83
N VAL A 110 -2.37 -1.48 16.23
CA VAL A 110 -2.77 -0.83 14.97
C VAL A 110 -2.79 -1.84 13.83
N LEU A 111 -1.77 -2.70 13.74
CA LEU A 111 -1.69 -3.69 12.67
C LEU A 111 -2.81 -4.74 12.78
N LYS A 112 -3.07 -5.27 13.98
CA LYS A 112 -4.18 -6.18 14.27
C LYS A 112 -5.53 -5.57 13.92
N ALA A 113 -5.75 -4.30 14.27
CA ALA A 113 -6.97 -3.57 13.91
C ALA A 113 -7.17 -3.46 12.38
N ARG A 114 -6.09 -3.55 11.59
CA ARG A 114 -6.13 -3.51 10.12
C ARG A 114 -6.02 -4.89 9.46
N ALA A 115 -5.89 -5.99 10.20
CA ALA A 115 -5.75 -7.33 9.63
C ALA A 115 -6.89 -7.69 8.68
N LYS A 116 -8.14 -7.47 9.09
CA LYS A 116 -9.33 -7.72 8.24
C LYS A 116 -9.36 -6.89 6.96
N LEU A 117 -8.80 -5.68 7.00
CA LEU A 117 -8.68 -4.81 5.83
C LEU A 117 -7.68 -5.41 4.83
N LEU A 118 -6.50 -5.84 5.30
CA LEU A 118 -5.49 -6.48 4.45
C LEU A 118 -6.00 -7.81 3.88
N GLN A 119 -6.59 -8.67 4.72
CA GLN A 119 -7.13 -9.97 4.31
C GLN A 119 -8.14 -9.89 3.16
N LYS A 120 -8.93 -8.81 3.06
CA LYS A 120 -9.89 -8.66 1.95
C LYS A 120 -9.20 -8.55 0.58
N TYR A 121 -8.00 -7.96 0.52
CA TYR A 121 -7.31 -7.66 -0.73
C TYR A 121 -6.09 -8.55 -1.00
N LEU A 122 -5.55 -9.21 0.03
CA LEU A 122 -4.53 -10.25 -0.06
C LEU A 122 -5.23 -11.62 -0.22
N CYS A 123 -5.95 -11.79 -1.32
CA CYS A 123 -6.87 -12.92 -1.52
C CYS A 123 -6.19 -14.22 -1.99
N ASP A 124 -4.91 -14.18 -2.34
CA ASP A 124 -4.13 -15.32 -2.80
C ASP A 124 -2.63 -15.11 -2.52
N GLU A 125 -1.86 -16.19 -2.61
CA GLU A 125 -0.41 -16.21 -2.37
C GLU A 125 0.34 -15.17 -3.22
N ARG A 126 -0.11 -14.89 -4.45
CA ARG A 126 0.56 -13.89 -5.31
C ARG A 126 0.35 -12.48 -4.77
N LYS A 127 -0.84 -12.16 -4.25
CA LYS A 127 -1.10 -10.87 -3.59
C LYS A 127 -0.35 -10.76 -2.27
N GLU A 128 -0.32 -11.82 -1.48
CA GLU A 128 0.46 -11.87 -0.25
C GLU A 128 1.97 -11.63 -0.52
N LEU A 129 2.53 -12.27 -1.54
CA LEU A 129 3.91 -12.06 -1.98
C LEU A 129 4.17 -10.60 -2.39
N GLN A 130 3.25 -9.97 -3.12
CA GLN A 130 3.33 -8.54 -3.46
C GLN A 130 3.29 -7.64 -2.23
N ALA A 131 2.51 -8.01 -1.21
CA ALA A 131 2.48 -7.30 0.07
C ALA A 131 3.83 -7.43 0.80
N LEU A 132 4.43 -8.62 0.83
CA LEU A 132 5.76 -8.82 1.44
C LEU A 132 6.86 -8.01 0.74
N TYR A 133 6.80 -7.87 -0.58
CA TYR A 133 7.72 -6.97 -1.31
C TYR A 133 7.51 -5.50 -0.96
N ALA A 134 6.26 -5.05 -0.85
CA ALA A 134 5.95 -3.69 -0.43
C ALA A 134 6.44 -3.40 0.99
N LEU A 135 6.26 -4.34 1.92
CA LEU A 135 6.77 -4.25 3.28
C LEU A 135 8.30 -4.22 3.32
N GLN A 136 8.98 -5.08 2.56
CA GLN A 136 10.44 -5.06 2.43
C GLN A 136 10.91 -3.68 1.95
N ALA A 137 10.32 -3.17 0.87
CA ALA A 137 10.67 -1.86 0.33
C ALA A 137 10.49 -0.75 1.37
N LEU A 138 9.38 -0.76 2.13
CA LEU A 138 9.16 0.17 3.24
C LEU A 138 10.24 0.07 4.32
N VAL A 139 10.59 -1.13 4.77
CA VAL A 139 11.65 -1.29 5.78
C VAL A 139 13.01 -0.83 5.25
N VAL A 140 13.26 -1.00 3.96
CA VAL A 140 14.46 -0.49 3.29
C VAL A 140 14.54 1.03 3.31
N THR A 141 13.42 1.75 3.08
CA THR A 141 13.42 3.22 3.16
C THR A 141 13.67 3.75 4.56
N LEU A 142 13.44 2.92 5.59
CA LEU A 142 13.72 3.22 7.00
C LEU A 142 15.14 2.82 7.43
N GLU A 143 16.01 2.48 6.47
CA GLU A 143 17.39 2.03 6.70
C GLU A 143 17.50 0.69 7.45
N GLN A 144 16.46 -0.15 7.35
CA GLN A 144 16.46 -1.53 7.87
C GLN A 144 16.81 -1.65 9.37
N PRO A 145 16.03 -1.00 10.25
CA PRO A 145 16.24 -1.07 11.69
C PRO A 145 16.11 -2.51 12.18
N ALA A 146 16.93 -2.86 13.19
CA ALA A 146 16.93 -4.19 13.77
C ALA A 146 15.53 -4.58 14.27
N ASN A 147 15.16 -5.84 14.05
CA ASN A 147 13.90 -6.46 14.48
C ASN A 147 12.59 -5.89 13.89
N LEU A 148 12.61 -4.78 13.15
CA LEU A 148 11.37 -4.17 12.64
C LEU A 148 10.64 -5.09 11.66
N LEU A 149 11.35 -5.61 10.65
CA LEU A 149 10.75 -6.55 9.68
C LEU A 149 10.25 -7.82 10.37
N ARG A 150 11.00 -8.30 11.36
CA ARG A 150 10.63 -9.47 12.16
C ARG A 150 9.31 -9.27 12.89
N MET A 151 9.13 -8.15 13.58
CA MET A 151 7.87 -7.83 14.28
C MET A 151 6.67 -7.76 13.33
N PHE A 152 6.86 -7.24 12.11
CA PHE A 152 5.83 -7.28 11.08
C PHE A 152 5.52 -8.71 10.65
N PHE A 153 6.52 -9.54 10.35
CA PHE A 153 6.33 -10.93 9.93
C PHE A 153 5.57 -11.74 10.98
N ASP A 154 5.98 -11.65 12.26
CA ASP A 154 5.29 -12.32 13.37
C ASP A 154 3.80 -11.91 13.41
N THR A 155 3.51 -10.61 13.37
CA THR A 155 2.12 -10.13 13.46
C THR A 155 1.28 -10.50 12.22
N LEU A 156 1.86 -10.44 11.02
CA LEU A 156 1.15 -10.77 9.78
C LEU A 156 0.83 -12.26 9.67
N TYR A 157 1.72 -13.10 10.19
CA TYR A 157 1.51 -14.53 10.33
C TYR A 157 0.41 -14.81 11.37
N ASP A 158 0.57 -14.31 12.59
CA ASP A 158 -0.36 -14.54 13.72
C ASP A 158 -1.80 -14.10 13.41
N GLU A 159 -1.96 -13.05 12.60
CA GLU A 159 -3.26 -12.50 12.23
C GLU A 159 -3.82 -13.08 10.92
N ASP A 160 -3.24 -14.16 10.39
CA ASP A 160 -3.67 -14.80 9.15
C ASP A 160 -3.70 -13.86 7.94
N VAL A 161 -2.82 -12.84 7.91
CA VAL A 161 -2.73 -11.88 6.80
C VAL A 161 -1.85 -12.42 5.68
N VAL A 162 -0.81 -13.17 6.03
CA VAL A 162 0.11 -13.80 5.08
C VAL A 162 0.35 -15.25 5.50
N LYS A 163 0.23 -16.17 4.56
CA LYS A 163 0.39 -17.62 4.76
C LYS A 163 1.84 -18.06 4.56
N GLU A 164 2.14 -19.27 5.04
CA GLU A 164 3.48 -19.87 5.00
C GLU A 164 4.07 -19.90 3.61
N ASP A 165 3.30 -20.36 2.63
CA ASP A 165 3.70 -20.43 1.22
C ASP A 165 4.18 -19.08 0.69
N ALA A 166 3.48 -17.99 1.01
CA ALA A 166 3.87 -16.65 0.59
C ALA A 166 5.18 -16.19 1.25
N PHE A 167 5.42 -16.54 2.52
CA PHE A 167 6.71 -16.28 3.17
C PHE A 167 7.85 -17.06 2.51
N TYR A 168 7.67 -18.34 2.21
CA TYR A 168 8.67 -19.16 1.52
C TYR A 168 8.91 -18.70 0.07
N SER A 169 7.86 -18.32 -0.65
CA SER A 169 7.93 -17.70 -1.97
C SER A 169 8.70 -16.38 -1.92
N TRP A 170 8.48 -15.55 -0.90
CA TRP A 170 9.27 -14.34 -0.69
C TRP A 170 10.72 -14.68 -0.41
N GLU A 171 11.01 -15.61 0.49
CA GLU A 171 12.39 -16.00 0.88
C GLU A 171 13.21 -16.48 -0.32
N SER A 172 12.61 -17.34 -1.14
CA SER A 172 13.25 -17.97 -2.31
C SER A 172 13.31 -17.07 -3.54
N SER A 173 12.50 -16.00 -3.58
CA SER A 173 12.37 -15.10 -4.73
C SER A 173 13.70 -14.57 -5.26
N LYS A 174 13.83 -14.62 -6.60
CA LYS A 174 14.94 -14.09 -7.39
C LYS A 174 14.51 -12.98 -8.35
N ASP A 175 13.32 -12.41 -8.15
CA ASP A 175 12.85 -11.29 -8.99
C ASP A 175 13.85 -10.13 -8.93
N PRO A 176 14.47 -9.73 -10.05
CA PRO A 176 15.45 -8.64 -10.07
C PRO A 176 14.92 -7.32 -9.52
N ALA A 177 13.61 -7.05 -9.66
CA ALA A 177 13.00 -5.82 -9.17
C ALA A 177 12.92 -5.75 -7.63
N GLU A 178 13.00 -6.90 -6.96
CA GLU A 178 12.73 -7.03 -5.51
C GLU A 178 14.00 -7.39 -4.70
N GLN A 179 15.18 -7.28 -5.31
CA GLN A 179 16.46 -7.62 -4.65
C GLN A 179 17.02 -6.50 -3.78
N GLN A 180 16.52 -5.26 -3.89
CA GLN A 180 17.02 -4.15 -3.10
C GLN A 180 16.75 -4.39 -1.60
N GLY A 181 17.81 -4.37 -0.79
CA GLY A 181 17.76 -4.63 0.65
C GLY A 181 17.47 -6.09 1.04
N LYS A 182 17.14 -6.96 0.08
CA LYS A 182 16.73 -8.35 0.32
C LYS A 182 17.68 -9.14 1.21
N GLY A 183 19.00 -9.00 1.00
CA GLY A 183 20.00 -9.73 1.78
C GLY A 183 20.02 -9.37 3.27
N VAL A 184 19.79 -8.10 3.62
CA VAL A 184 19.71 -7.65 5.01
C VAL A 184 18.35 -8.02 5.60
N ALA A 185 17.27 -7.86 4.83
CA ALA A 185 15.94 -8.32 5.19
C ALA A 185 15.95 -9.82 5.58
N LEU A 186 16.48 -10.71 4.72
CA LEU A 186 16.60 -12.15 4.98
C LEU A 186 17.37 -12.46 6.28
N LYS A 187 18.49 -11.76 6.51
CA LYS A 187 19.26 -11.93 7.75
C LYS A 187 18.46 -11.54 9.00
N SER A 188 17.63 -10.49 8.89
CA SER A 188 16.82 -10.02 10.02
C SER A 188 15.67 -10.96 10.41
N VAL A 189 15.18 -11.77 9.48
CA VAL A 189 14.05 -12.71 9.69
C VAL A 189 14.48 -14.18 9.69
N THR A 190 15.78 -14.47 9.72
CA THR A 190 16.28 -15.87 9.72
C THR A 190 15.68 -16.70 10.85
N ALA A 191 15.52 -16.12 12.04
CA ALA A 191 14.91 -16.82 13.17
C ALA A 191 13.40 -17.09 12.99
N PHE A 192 12.68 -16.27 12.21
CA PHE A 192 11.27 -16.50 11.88
C PHE A 192 11.15 -17.74 10.99
N PHE A 193 11.93 -17.80 9.91
CA PHE A 193 11.92 -18.95 8.99
C PHE A 193 12.44 -20.24 9.59
N LYS A 194 13.34 -20.16 10.59
CA LYS A 194 13.74 -21.35 11.35
C LYS A 194 12.54 -21.92 12.12
N TRP A 195 11.85 -21.05 12.87
CA TRP A 195 10.67 -21.43 13.63
C TRP A 195 9.54 -21.95 12.73
N LEU A 196 9.30 -21.31 11.58
CA LEU A 196 8.25 -21.71 10.64
C LEU A 196 8.40 -23.15 10.16
N ARG A 197 9.63 -23.56 9.82
CA ARG A 197 9.93 -24.94 9.38
C ARG A 197 9.82 -25.95 10.53
N GLU A 198 10.23 -25.56 11.73
CA GLU A 198 10.11 -26.42 12.93
C GLU A 198 8.64 -26.71 13.23
N ALA A 199 7.75 -25.72 13.10
CA ALA A 199 6.31 -25.90 13.28
C ALA A 199 5.69 -26.81 12.20
N GLU A 200 6.09 -26.64 10.94
CA GLU A 200 5.62 -27.46 9.81
C GLU A 200 6.00 -28.95 9.98
N GLU A 201 7.23 -29.23 10.42
CA GLU A 201 7.70 -30.59 10.71
C GLU A 201 6.87 -31.25 11.84
N GLU A 202 6.58 -30.52 12.92
CA GLU A 202 5.77 -31.00 14.06
C GLU A 202 4.31 -31.31 13.67
N GLU A 203 3.72 -30.54 12.75
CA GLU A 203 2.36 -30.82 12.24
C GLU A 203 2.33 -32.07 11.34
N SER A 204 3.40 -32.31 10.58
CA SER A 204 3.49 -33.46 9.67
C SER A 204 3.72 -34.80 10.38
N ASP A 205 4.43 -34.80 11.52
CA ASP A 205 4.69 -35.98 12.34
C ASP A 205 3.47 -36.39 13.22
N HIS A 206 2.46 -35.53 13.31
CA HIS A 206 1.25 -35.73 14.11
C HIS A 206 -0.02 -36.04 13.29
N ASN A 207 0.12 -36.26 11.98
CA ASN A 207 -0.97 -36.61 11.05
C ASN A 207 -0.74 -37.98 10.40
#